data_AF-A0A8B6FTD6-F1
#
_entry.id   AF-A0A8B6FTD6-F1
#
_cell.length_a   1.000
_cell.length_b   1.000
_cell.length_c   1.000
_cell.angle_alpha   90.00
_cell.angle_beta   90.00
_cell.angle_gamma   90.00
#
_symmetry.space_group_name_H-M   'P 1'
#
loop_
_entity.id
_entity.type
_entity.pdbx_description
1 polymer ?
#
loop_
_entity_poly.entity_id
_entity_poly.type
_entity_poly.pdbx_seq_one_letter_code
_entity_poly.pdbx_strand_id
1 'polypeptide(L)'
;MFNICTTVCRKQPKVHKLIKQVDVTNLTKHVLGFKSLQGQELYSRHSKSKKNKKSQNTPVKTLESLVEPVPYTSTHTQPHGIGEELGGTLAKEKILGILTQFYVRKEVRKFAEENGIESKFFHKSFQSFRKFCCDEENLPVELHLILSDIAAGAGHVDDLLPYFLQHTKKIFPHLECLEDLKKISDLRNPANWYQEARTIDRKIIYHAGPTNSGKTYHALQRLTAAKSGVYCGPLRLLAAEVYNKCNDK
;
A
#
# COMPACT_ATOMS: atom_id res chain seq x y z
N MET A 1 -11.48 30.45 -10.41
CA MET A 1 -12.09 29.17 -10.83
C MET A 1 -11.42 28.72 -12.12
N PHE A 2 -10.68 27.62 -12.07
CA PHE A 2 -10.02 27.01 -13.23
C PHE A 2 -11.04 26.10 -13.92
N ASN A 3 -11.49 26.48 -15.12
CA ASN A 3 -12.28 25.59 -15.97
C ASN A 3 -11.32 24.99 -16.99
N ILE A 4 -11.05 23.69 -16.88
CA ILE A 4 -10.30 22.96 -17.89
C ILE A 4 -11.31 22.52 -18.95
N CYS A 5 -11.35 23.24 -20.07
CA CYS A 5 -12.07 22.80 -21.25
C CYS A 5 -11.06 22.13 -22.19
N THR A 6 -11.07 20.81 -22.22
CA THR A 6 -10.24 20.03 -23.14
C THR A 6 -11.04 19.73 -24.40
N THR A 7 -10.73 20.42 -25.49
CA THR A 7 -11.19 20.04 -26.83
C THR A 7 -10.24 18.99 -27.38
N VAL A 8 -10.64 17.71 -27.40
CA VAL A 8 -9.88 16.67 -28.09
C VAL A 8 -10.17 16.79 -29.58
N CYS A 9 -9.33 17.51 -30.31
CA CYS A 9 -9.44 17.61 -31.77
C CYS A 9 -8.92 16.31 -32.41
N ARG A 10 -9.74 15.25 -32.43
CA ARG A 10 -9.44 14.03 -33.18
C ARG A 10 -9.41 14.37 -34.69
N LYS A 11 -8.23 14.44 -35.31
CA LYS A 11 -8.10 14.08 -36.74
C LYS A 11 -8.24 12.55 -36.82
N GLN A 12 -9.45 12.04 -37.02
CA GLN A 12 -9.66 10.60 -37.24
C GLN A 12 -9.25 10.23 -38.68
N PRO A 13 -8.50 9.14 -38.90
CA PRO A 13 -8.62 8.37 -40.14
C PRO A 13 -9.99 7.68 -40.16
N LYS A 14 -10.62 7.60 -41.35
CA LYS A 14 -11.99 7.11 -41.56
C LYS A 14 -12.13 5.64 -41.11
N VAL A 15 -12.96 5.34 -40.11
CA VAL A 15 -13.55 3.99 -39.93
C VAL A 15 -14.97 4.08 -39.34
N HIS A 16 -15.82 3.18 -39.82
CA HIS A 16 -17.27 3.10 -39.68
C HIS A 16 -17.87 3.14 -38.27
N LYS A 17 -19.11 3.66 -38.27
CA LYS A 17 -20.13 3.70 -37.23
C LYS A 17 -20.34 2.33 -36.56
N LEU A 18 -20.08 2.24 -35.25
CA LEU A 18 -20.71 1.26 -34.37
C LEU A 18 -20.93 1.89 -33.00
N ILE A 19 -22.19 2.22 -32.73
CA ILE A 19 -22.67 2.56 -31.40
C ILE A 19 -22.64 1.25 -30.61
N LYS A 20 -21.82 1.19 -29.55
CA LYS A 20 -22.03 0.24 -28.47
C LYS A 20 -22.06 1.04 -27.17
N GLN A 21 -23.23 1.07 -26.54
CA GLN A 21 -23.34 1.36 -25.12
C GLN A 21 -22.43 0.38 -24.39
N VAL A 22 -21.51 0.89 -23.57
CA VAL A 22 -20.70 0.05 -22.69
C VAL A 22 -21.48 -0.10 -21.40
N ASP A 23 -22.06 -1.28 -21.24
CA ASP A 23 -22.69 -1.75 -20.02
C ASP A 23 -21.61 -2.04 -18.97
N VAL A 24 -21.80 -1.51 -17.75
CA VAL A 24 -20.80 -1.52 -16.68
C VAL A 24 -21.05 -2.72 -15.77
N THR A 25 -20.88 -3.93 -16.30
CA THR A 25 -20.89 -5.17 -15.51
C THR A 25 -19.95 -6.19 -16.13
N ASN A 26 -18.66 -6.16 -15.77
CA ASN A 26 -17.78 -7.33 -15.70
C ASN A 26 -16.40 -6.91 -15.19
N LEU A 27 -16.29 -6.81 -13.86
CA LEU A 27 -15.02 -6.71 -13.16
C LEU A 27 -14.63 -8.11 -12.67
N THR A 28 -14.01 -8.93 -13.51
CA THR A 28 -13.17 -10.06 -13.06
C THR A 28 -12.42 -10.69 -14.23
N LYS A 29 -11.16 -11.07 -13.96
CA LYS A 29 -10.20 -11.83 -14.79
C LYS A 29 -9.35 -11.01 -15.77
N HIS A 30 -8.13 -10.66 -15.34
CA HIS A 30 -6.91 -11.23 -15.92
C HIS A 30 -5.68 -10.77 -15.12
N VAL A 31 -5.30 -11.58 -14.14
CA VAL A 31 -3.89 -11.74 -13.73
C VAL A 31 -3.23 -12.64 -14.80
N LEU A 32 -1.92 -12.47 -14.98
CA LEU A 32 -0.99 -13.21 -15.86
C LEU A 32 -0.67 -12.53 -17.20
N GLY A 33 0.55 -11.98 -17.27
CA GLY A 33 1.14 -11.50 -18.52
C GLY A 33 2.34 -10.55 -18.37
N PHE A 34 3.27 -10.79 -17.45
CA PHE A 34 4.56 -10.09 -17.47
C PHE A 34 5.40 -10.62 -18.64
N LYS A 35 5.62 -9.79 -19.67
CA LYS A 35 6.70 -9.98 -20.64
C LYS A 35 7.61 -8.76 -20.60
N SER A 36 8.92 -9.04 -20.44
CA SER A 36 9.99 -8.06 -20.43
C SER A 36 10.11 -7.36 -21.77
N LEU A 37 10.31 -6.05 -21.76
CA LEU A 37 10.87 -5.33 -22.89
C LEU A 37 11.98 -4.40 -22.37
N GLN A 38 13.20 -4.69 -22.82
CA GLN A 38 14.39 -3.89 -22.67
C GLN A 38 14.38 -2.69 -23.64
N GLY A 39 15.06 -1.61 -23.26
CA GLY A 39 15.49 -0.51 -24.14
C GLY A 39 14.48 0.65 -24.23
N GLN A 40 14.86 1.93 -24.25
CA GLN A 40 16.15 2.60 -24.39
C GLN A 40 16.08 3.96 -23.67
N GLU A 41 17.25 4.49 -23.33
CA GLU A 41 17.49 5.84 -22.82
C GLU A 41 16.91 6.93 -23.74
N LEU A 42 16.54 8.06 -23.13
CA LEU A 42 17.01 9.43 -23.45
C LEU A 42 15.91 10.43 -23.10
N TYR A 43 16.14 11.23 -22.06
CA TYR A 43 16.18 12.70 -22.09
C TYR A 43 16.24 13.25 -20.66
N SER A 44 17.43 13.69 -20.27
CA SER A 44 17.65 14.51 -19.09
C SER A 44 17.19 15.94 -19.39
N ARG A 45 16.23 16.44 -18.61
CA ARG A 45 16.02 17.90 -18.45
C ARG A 45 15.99 18.23 -16.98
N HIS A 46 17.15 18.72 -16.51
CA HIS A 46 17.30 19.42 -15.25
C HIS A 46 16.33 20.61 -15.18
N SER A 47 15.35 20.54 -14.29
CA SER A 47 14.66 21.73 -13.77
C SER A 47 15.12 21.94 -12.33
N LYS A 48 15.95 22.96 -12.12
CA LYS A 48 16.36 23.44 -10.80
C LYS A 48 15.12 24.02 -10.11
N SER A 49 14.45 23.23 -9.28
CA SER A 49 13.39 23.73 -8.40
C SER A 49 14.00 24.32 -7.13
N LYS A 50 13.83 25.63 -6.95
CA LYS A 50 14.22 26.37 -5.74
C LYS A 50 13.44 25.82 -4.55
N LYS A 51 14.16 25.19 -3.61
CA LYS A 51 13.62 24.75 -2.31
C LYS A 51 13.23 25.98 -1.49
N ASN A 52 11.93 26.26 -1.40
CA ASN A 52 11.39 27.15 -0.38
C ASN A 52 11.19 26.35 0.91
N LYS A 53 12.09 26.56 1.87
CA LYS A 53 12.14 25.89 3.17
C LYS A 53 11.15 26.59 4.10
N LYS A 54 9.91 26.10 4.17
CA LYS A 54 9.01 26.35 5.31
C LYS A 54 8.70 25.00 5.96
N SER A 55 9.55 24.65 6.92
CA SER A 55 9.39 23.51 7.82
C SER A 55 8.25 23.81 8.78
N GLN A 56 7.05 23.33 8.46
CA GLN A 56 6.03 23.14 9.48
C GLN A 56 6.33 21.80 10.15
N ASN A 57 6.70 21.85 11.43
CA ASN A 57 7.04 20.71 12.26
C ASN A 57 5.74 19.99 12.67
N THR A 58 5.10 19.30 11.72
CA THR A 58 4.05 18.32 12.05
C THR A 58 4.78 17.02 12.42
N PRO A 59 4.52 16.40 13.58
CA PRO A 59 5.14 15.12 13.91
C PRO A 59 4.74 14.13 12.82
N VAL A 60 5.72 13.65 12.07
CA VAL A 60 5.51 12.62 11.05
C VAL A 60 4.92 11.43 11.79
N LYS A 61 3.65 11.10 11.51
CA LYS A 61 3.04 9.88 12.01
C LYS A 61 3.84 8.73 11.41
N THR A 62 4.77 8.19 12.17
CA THR A 62 5.56 7.04 11.76
C THR A 62 4.63 5.84 11.60
N LEU A 63 4.97 4.93 10.68
CA LEU A 63 4.13 3.78 10.33
C LEU A 63 3.75 2.97 11.57
N GLU A 64 4.62 2.91 12.58
CA GLU A 64 4.37 2.18 13.83
C GLU A 64 3.19 2.72 14.65
N SER A 65 2.81 3.98 14.46
CA SER A 65 1.66 4.57 15.15
C SER A 65 0.33 4.22 14.51
N LEU A 66 0.35 3.77 13.25
CA LEU A 66 -0.85 3.50 12.45
C LEU A 66 -1.21 2.02 12.43
N VAL A 67 -0.23 1.14 12.67
CA VAL A 67 -0.45 -0.30 12.57
C VAL A 67 -0.66 -0.93 13.95
N GLU A 68 -1.81 -1.57 14.08
CA GLU A 68 -2.19 -2.37 15.24
C GLU A 68 -1.93 -3.86 15.01
N PRO A 69 -1.60 -4.61 16.07
CA PRO A 69 -1.39 -6.05 15.98
C PRO A 69 -2.70 -6.77 15.64
N VAL A 70 -2.64 -7.71 14.69
CA VAL A 70 -3.76 -8.62 14.42
C VAL A 70 -3.88 -9.60 15.60
N PRO A 71 -5.09 -9.89 16.11
CA PRO A 71 -5.26 -10.92 17.13
C PRO A 71 -4.79 -12.26 16.57
N TYR A 72 -3.95 -12.96 17.32
CA TYR A 72 -3.52 -14.29 16.92
C TYR A 72 -4.71 -15.25 17.06
N THR A 73 -4.89 -16.13 16.06
CA THR A 73 -5.83 -17.24 16.15
C THR A 73 -5.01 -18.53 16.10
N SER A 74 -5.17 -19.38 17.11
CA SER A 74 -4.48 -20.67 17.20
C SER A 74 -5.03 -21.62 16.15
N THR A 75 -4.45 -21.63 14.95
CA THR A 75 -4.87 -22.52 13.85
C THR A 75 -4.27 -23.93 13.94
N HIS A 76 -3.65 -24.30 15.06
CA HIS A 76 -2.97 -25.59 15.19
C HIS A 76 -3.97 -26.71 15.53
N THR A 77 -4.37 -27.46 14.51
CA THR A 77 -5.09 -28.75 14.60
C THR A 77 -4.14 -29.93 14.88
N GLN A 78 -3.17 -29.75 15.78
CA GLN A 78 -2.30 -30.85 16.20
C GLN A 78 -2.95 -31.63 17.35
N PRO A 79 -2.67 -32.93 17.49
CA PRO A 79 -3.14 -33.70 18.64
C PRO A 79 -2.64 -33.05 19.94
N HIS A 80 -3.52 -32.95 20.93
CA HIS A 80 -3.18 -32.37 22.23
C HIS A 80 -2.06 -33.18 22.91
N GLY A 81 -1.21 -32.51 23.68
CA GLY A 81 -0.32 -33.15 24.66
C GLY A 81 1.01 -33.71 24.15
N ILE A 82 1.26 -33.82 22.84
CA ILE A 82 2.51 -34.40 22.31
C ILE A 82 3.76 -33.67 22.82
N GLY A 83 3.69 -32.35 22.94
CA GLY A 83 4.80 -31.54 23.47
C GLY A 83 5.13 -31.90 24.92
N GLU A 84 4.11 -32.05 25.76
CA GLU A 84 4.27 -32.40 27.18
C GLU A 84 4.73 -33.86 27.35
N GLU A 85 4.27 -34.77 26.49
CA GLU A 85 4.72 -36.17 26.49
C GLU A 85 6.21 -36.30 26.14
N LEU A 86 6.70 -35.50 25.19
CA LEU A 86 8.09 -35.56 24.73
C LEU A 86 9.05 -34.71 25.56
N GLY A 87 8.59 -33.55 26.04
CA GLY A 87 9.41 -32.54 26.71
C GLY A 87 9.16 -32.39 28.22
N GLY A 88 8.16 -33.09 28.78
CA GLY A 88 7.75 -32.96 30.18
C GLY A 88 6.98 -31.67 30.49
N THR A 89 6.41 -31.57 31.69
CA THR A 89 5.65 -30.38 32.11
C THR A 89 6.58 -29.17 32.34
N LEU A 90 6.33 -28.06 31.63
CA LEU A 90 7.05 -26.81 31.83
C LEU A 90 6.36 -25.88 32.83
N ALA A 91 7.09 -25.53 33.90
CA ALA A 91 6.65 -24.50 34.84
C ALA A 91 6.65 -23.11 34.18
N LYS A 92 5.53 -22.39 34.28
CA LYS A 92 5.35 -21.04 33.72
C LYS A 92 6.43 -20.05 34.18
N GLU A 93 6.92 -20.20 35.40
CA GLU A 93 8.00 -19.37 35.97
C GLU A 93 9.31 -19.48 35.18
N LYS A 94 9.68 -20.71 34.76
CA LYS A 94 10.88 -20.94 33.96
C LYS A 94 10.74 -20.31 32.57
N ILE A 95 9.59 -20.48 31.93
CA ILE A 95 9.28 -19.85 30.63
C ILE A 95 9.43 -18.33 30.73
N LEU A 96 8.86 -17.71 31.76
CA LEU A 96 8.96 -16.27 31.98
C LEU A 96 10.41 -15.81 32.17
N GLY A 97 11.23 -16.58 32.90
CA GLY A 97 12.67 -16.33 33.05
C GLY A 97 13.39 -16.32 31.70
N ILE A 98 13.16 -17.36 30.89
CA ILE A 98 13.75 -17.50 29.55
C ILE A 98 13.33 -16.35 28.62
N LEU A 99 12.03 -16.03 28.58
CA LEU A 99 11.50 -14.95 27.74
C LEU A 99 12.03 -13.58 28.17
N THR A 100 12.25 -13.36 29.48
CA THR A 100 12.84 -12.12 29.99
C THR A 100 14.30 -11.99 29.56
N GLN A 101 15.07 -13.09 29.60
CA GLN A 101 16.43 -13.12 29.08
C GLN A 101 16.46 -12.83 27.57
N PHE A 102 15.55 -13.45 26.80
CA PHE A 102 15.39 -13.19 25.37
C PHE A 102 15.12 -11.70 25.07
N TYR A 103 14.24 -11.06 25.84
CA TYR A 103 13.86 -9.66 25.62
C TYR A 103 14.99 -8.65 25.93
N VAL A 104 15.82 -8.94 26.93
CA VAL A 104 16.91 -8.04 27.36
C VAL A 104 18.12 -8.15 26.44
N ARG A 105 18.33 -9.32 25.84
CA ARG A 105 19.50 -9.61 25.01
C ARG A 105 19.65 -8.65 23.82
N LYS A 106 20.84 -8.08 23.65
CA LYS A 106 21.12 -7.06 22.63
C LYS A 106 21.18 -7.66 21.22
N GLU A 107 21.71 -8.88 21.12
CA GLU A 107 21.87 -9.62 19.88
C GLU A 107 20.51 -9.89 19.23
N VAL A 108 19.53 -10.31 20.03
CA VAL A 108 18.13 -10.52 19.60
C VAL A 108 17.51 -9.24 19.05
N ARG A 109 17.68 -8.11 19.77
CA ARG A 109 17.15 -6.81 19.33
C ARG A 109 17.77 -6.34 18.02
N LYS A 110 19.10 -6.46 17.91
CA LYS A 110 19.82 -6.10 16.70
C LYS A 110 19.37 -6.94 15.51
N PHE A 111 19.19 -8.25 15.70
CA PHE A 111 18.69 -9.13 14.65
C PHE A 111 17.26 -8.79 14.23
N ALA A 112 16.39 -8.44 15.19
CA ALA A 112 15.04 -7.99 14.89
C ALA A 112 15.02 -6.70 14.05
N GLU A 113 15.90 -5.74 14.39
CA GLU A 113 16.07 -4.49 13.63
C GLU A 113 16.58 -4.75 12.21
N GLU A 114 17.52 -5.68 12.02
CA GLU A 114 18.00 -6.13 10.70
C GLU A 114 16.89 -6.75 9.84
N ASN A 115 15.86 -7.33 10.47
CA ASN A 115 14.66 -7.86 9.80
C ASN A 115 13.53 -6.82 9.65
N GLY A 116 13.80 -5.54 9.93
CA GLY A 116 12.82 -4.46 9.80
C GLY A 116 11.78 -4.41 10.92
N ILE A 117 12.02 -5.09 12.05
CA ILE A 117 11.17 -5.03 13.23
C ILE A 117 11.73 -3.95 14.17
N GLU A 118 11.15 -2.76 14.08
CA GLU A 118 11.52 -1.65 14.96
C GLU A 118 11.15 -1.89 16.43
N SER A 119 11.76 -1.14 17.35
CA SER A 119 11.64 -1.37 18.80
C SER A 119 10.19 -1.39 19.33
N LYS A 120 9.29 -0.58 18.76
CA LYS A 120 7.86 -0.58 19.15
C LYS A 120 7.16 -1.87 18.72
N PHE A 121 7.39 -2.31 17.48
CA PHE A 121 6.83 -3.57 16.97
C PHE A 121 7.41 -4.75 17.73
N PHE A 122 8.72 -4.73 18.01
CA PHE A 122 9.37 -5.74 18.83
C PHE A 122 8.69 -5.87 20.20
N HIS A 123 8.41 -4.75 20.88
CA HIS A 123 7.73 -4.79 22.18
C HIS A 123 6.31 -5.35 22.09
N LYS A 124 5.50 -4.91 21.11
CA LYS A 124 4.13 -5.42 20.91
C LYS A 124 4.13 -6.90 20.54
N SER A 125 5.01 -7.32 19.63
CA SER A 125 5.20 -8.72 19.25
C SER A 125 5.63 -9.56 20.43
N PHE A 126 6.55 -9.08 21.27
CA PHE A 126 7.01 -9.79 22.45
C PHE A 126 5.91 -9.95 23.50
N GLN A 127 5.12 -8.90 23.75
CA GLN A 127 3.97 -9.01 24.66
C GLN A 127 2.98 -10.08 24.18
N SER A 128 2.72 -10.15 22.87
CA SER A 128 1.85 -11.19 22.32
C SER A 128 2.51 -12.58 22.35
N PHE A 129 3.80 -12.69 22.03
CA PHE A 129 4.53 -13.96 22.06
C PHE A 129 4.63 -14.53 23.48
N ARG A 130 4.82 -13.68 24.49
CA ARG A 130 4.79 -14.07 25.90
C ARG A 130 3.44 -14.63 26.31
N LYS A 131 2.34 -13.96 25.94
CA LYS A 131 0.98 -14.48 26.18
C LYS A 131 0.80 -15.84 25.49
N PHE A 132 1.22 -15.93 24.23
CA PHE A 132 1.18 -17.18 23.46
C PHE A 132 1.94 -18.34 24.14
N CYS A 133 3.12 -18.09 24.72
CA CYS A 133 3.89 -19.15 25.40
C CYS A 133 3.38 -19.51 26.81
N CYS A 134 2.63 -18.62 27.47
CA CYS A 134 2.21 -18.81 28.88
C CYS A 134 0.73 -19.18 29.04
N ASP A 135 -0.13 -18.75 28.11
CA ASP A 135 -1.58 -18.81 28.24
C ASP A 135 -2.20 -19.85 27.29
N GLU A 136 -1.52 -20.24 26.21
CA GLU A 136 -2.04 -21.28 25.30
C GLU A 136 -1.81 -22.69 25.84
N GLU A 137 -2.87 -23.50 25.79
CA GLU A 137 -2.83 -24.91 26.16
C GLU A 137 -2.12 -25.77 25.09
N ASN A 138 -2.10 -25.31 23.83
CA ASN A 138 -1.54 -26.04 22.69
C ASN A 138 -0.38 -25.28 22.04
N LEU A 139 0.79 -25.33 22.68
CA LEU A 139 2.02 -24.82 22.09
C LEU A 139 2.49 -25.77 20.97
N PRO A 140 3.04 -25.26 19.85
CA PRO A 140 3.68 -26.10 18.85
C PRO A 140 4.75 -26.98 19.50
N VAL A 141 4.74 -28.29 19.18
CA VAL A 141 5.64 -29.30 19.78
C VAL A 141 7.09 -28.84 19.76
N GLU A 142 7.55 -28.31 18.63
CA GLU A 142 8.92 -27.85 18.46
C GLU A 142 9.28 -26.69 19.40
N LEU A 143 8.37 -25.73 19.58
CA LEU A 143 8.57 -24.62 20.50
C LEU A 143 8.57 -25.09 21.96
N HIS A 144 7.74 -26.09 22.29
CA HIS A 144 7.72 -26.69 23.61
C HIS A 144 9.03 -27.43 23.93
N LEU A 145 9.56 -28.21 22.98
CA LEU A 145 10.85 -28.90 23.12
C LEU A 145 11.99 -27.90 23.36
N ILE A 146 12.06 -26.84 22.55
CA ILE A 146 13.10 -25.80 22.69
C ILE A 146 13.02 -25.12 24.06
N LEU A 147 11.81 -24.78 24.53
CA LEU A 147 11.66 -24.20 25.87
C LEU A 147 12.09 -25.19 26.96
N SER A 148 11.83 -26.49 26.79
CA SER A 148 12.28 -27.53 27.73
C SER A 148 13.80 -27.67 27.76
N ASP A 149 14.44 -27.72 26.58
CA ASP A 149 15.89 -27.84 26.44
C ASP A 149 16.60 -26.62 27.04
N ILE A 150 16.09 -25.41 26.78
CA ILE A 150 16.63 -24.19 27.41
C ILE A 150 16.41 -24.22 28.93
N ALA A 151 15.25 -24.68 29.40
CA ALA A 151 14.96 -24.81 30.84
C ALA A 151 15.85 -25.86 31.54
N ALA A 152 16.31 -26.88 30.82
CA ALA A 152 17.27 -27.88 31.28
C ALA A 152 18.74 -27.44 31.11
N GLY A 153 19.00 -26.31 30.44
CA GLY A 153 20.35 -25.81 30.15
C GLY A 153 21.04 -26.49 28.96
N ALA A 154 20.30 -27.28 28.18
CA ALA A 154 20.78 -27.97 26.98
C ALA A 154 20.57 -27.16 25.69
N GLY A 155 19.85 -26.04 25.74
CA GLY A 155 19.57 -25.15 24.61
C GLY A 155 19.99 -23.71 24.85
N HIS A 156 20.04 -22.92 23.78
CA HIS A 156 20.40 -21.51 23.84
C HIS A 156 19.17 -20.62 23.63
N VAL A 157 19.12 -19.47 24.31
CA VAL A 157 17.96 -18.55 24.26
C VAL A 157 17.67 -18.05 22.84
N ASP A 158 18.69 -18.00 21.96
CA ASP A 158 18.54 -17.53 20.58
C ASP A 158 17.77 -18.51 19.70
N ASP A 159 17.61 -19.77 20.13
CA ASP A 159 16.84 -20.79 19.41
C ASP A 159 15.34 -20.42 19.34
N LEU A 160 14.88 -19.49 20.19
CA LEU A 160 13.53 -18.93 20.14
C LEU A 160 13.32 -17.91 19.02
N LEU A 161 14.40 -17.35 18.45
CA LEU A 161 14.32 -16.24 17.50
C LEU A 161 13.52 -16.57 16.24
N PRO A 162 13.69 -17.72 15.56
CA PRO A 162 12.90 -18.06 14.38
C PRO A 162 11.39 -18.09 14.67
N TYR A 163 10.99 -18.66 15.81
CA TYR A 163 9.58 -18.72 16.25
C TYR A 163 9.03 -17.34 16.59
N PHE A 164 9.82 -16.52 17.27
CA PHE A 164 9.45 -15.14 17.56
C PHE A 164 9.23 -14.33 16.27
N LEU A 165 10.10 -14.49 15.27
CA LEU A 165 9.97 -13.82 13.98
C LEU A 165 8.75 -14.30 13.21
N GLN A 166 8.49 -15.61 13.20
CA GLN A 166 7.29 -16.17 12.58
C GLN A 166 6.02 -15.66 13.25
N HIS A 167 5.99 -15.59 14.59
CA HIS A 167 4.88 -15.03 15.35
C HIS A 167 4.69 -13.54 15.04
N THR A 168 5.79 -12.79 14.99
CA THR A 168 5.78 -11.36 14.65
C THR A 168 5.17 -11.12 13.27
N LYS A 169 5.54 -11.93 12.27
CA LYS A 169 4.99 -11.84 10.91
C LYS A 169 3.49 -12.16 10.86
N LYS A 170 3.01 -13.10 11.68
CA LYS A 170 1.57 -13.38 11.81
C LYS A 170 0.78 -12.21 12.41
N ILE A 171 1.32 -11.58 13.46
CA ILE A 171 0.70 -10.41 14.11
C ILE A 171 0.75 -9.17 13.21
N PHE A 172 1.85 -9.01 12.48
CA PHE A 172 2.13 -7.88 11.62
C PHE A 172 2.40 -8.34 10.18
N PRO A 173 1.37 -8.75 9.43
CA PRO A 173 1.54 -9.29 8.07
C PRO A 173 2.21 -8.32 7.10
N HIS A 174 2.04 -7.01 7.34
CA HIS A 174 2.65 -5.97 6.53
C HIS A 174 4.18 -6.05 6.49
N LEU A 175 4.84 -6.62 7.51
CA LEU A 175 6.30 -6.76 7.55
C LEU A 175 6.84 -7.64 6.42
N GLU A 176 6.06 -8.63 5.97
CA GLU A 176 6.46 -9.50 4.86
C GLU A 176 6.28 -8.83 3.49
N CYS A 177 5.33 -7.89 3.37
CA CYS A 177 4.93 -7.31 2.10
C CYS A 177 5.15 -5.78 2.01
N LEU A 178 6.01 -5.21 2.87
CA LEU A 178 6.33 -3.77 2.85
C LEU A 178 6.80 -3.30 1.47
N GLU A 179 7.59 -4.11 0.76
CA GLU A 179 8.09 -3.76 -0.56
C GLU A 179 6.99 -3.74 -1.63
N ASP A 180 6.03 -4.65 -1.53
CA ASP A 180 4.87 -4.68 -2.43
C ASP A 180 3.92 -3.52 -2.14
N LEU A 181 3.71 -3.19 -0.86
CA LEU A 181 2.96 -2.00 -0.46
C LEU A 181 3.59 -0.72 -1.02
N LYS A 182 4.93 -0.60 -1.01
CA LYS A 182 5.65 0.52 -1.63
C LYS A 182 5.44 0.56 -3.15
N LYS A 183 5.50 -0.58 -3.83
CA LYS A 183 5.27 -0.66 -5.28
C LYS A 183 3.83 -0.28 -5.66
N ILE A 184 2.83 -0.78 -4.93
CA ILE A 184 1.42 -0.48 -5.17
C ILE A 184 1.11 1.00 -4.92
N SER A 185 1.78 1.59 -3.91
CA SER A 185 1.63 3.01 -3.57
C SER A 185 2.58 3.95 -4.34
N ASP A 186 3.32 3.44 -5.34
CA ASP A 186 4.21 4.28 -6.13
C ASP A 186 3.42 5.15 -7.12
N LEU A 187 3.18 6.41 -6.73
CA LEU A 187 2.43 7.37 -7.53
C LEU A 187 3.30 8.38 -8.30
N ARG A 188 4.60 8.11 -8.49
CA ARG A 188 5.55 9.10 -9.05
C ARG A 188 5.26 9.50 -10.51
N ASN A 189 4.70 8.60 -11.31
CA ASN A 189 4.51 8.80 -12.75
C ASN A 189 3.03 8.80 -13.17
N PRO A 190 2.21 9.76 -12.73
CA PRO A 190 0.78 9.78 -13.02
C PRO A 190 0.45 9.95 -14.50
N ALA A 191 1.39 10.50 -15.30
CA ALA A 191 1.23 10.60 -16.75
C ALA A 191 1.10 9.22 -17.42
N ASN A 192 1.76 8.19 -16.87
CA ASN A 192 1.78 6.83 -17.42
C ASN A 192 0.48 6.06 -17.15
N TRP A 193 -0.32 6.49 -16.18
CA TRP A 193 -1.61 5.88 -15.87
C TRP A 193 -2.63 6.06 -17.01
N TYR A 194 -2.39 7.01 -17.91
CA TYR A 194 -3.30 7.36 -19.01
C TYR A 194 -2.69 7.04 -20.36
N GLN A 195 -2.44 5.76 -20.64
CA GLN A 195 -1.77 5.29 -21.87
C GLN A 195 -2.49 5.76 -23.15
N GLU A 196 -3.81 5.61 -23.22
CA GLU A 196 -4.61 6.07 -24.37
C GLU A 196 -4.48 7.59 -24.62
N ALA A 197 -4.34 8.38 -23.56
CA ALA A 197 -4.14 9.82 -23.70
C ALA A 197 -2.69 10.17 -24.12
N ARG A 198 -1.73 9.24 -23.97
CA ARG A 198 -0.34 9.43 -24.42
C ARG A 198 -0.11 8.99 -25.86
N THR A 199 -0.95 8.13 -26.42
CA THR A 199 -0.84 7.70 -27.83
C THR A 199 -1.39 8.73 -28.82
N ILE A 200 -2.20 9.69 -28.35
CA ILE A 200 -2.81 10.73 -29.16
C ILE A 200 -2.03 12.04 -29.01
N ASP A 201 -1.77 12.72 -30.12
CA ASP A 201 -1.25 14.09 -30.08
C ASP A 201 -2.30 15.05 -29.50
N ARG A 202 -1.95 15.73 -28.41
CA ARG A 202 -2.85 16.59 -27.64
C ARG A 202 -2.25 17.96 -27.46
N LYS A 203 -2.98 18.98 -27.90
CA LYS A 203 -2.66 20.39 -27.65
C LYS A 203 -3.41 20.89 -26.42
N ILE A 204 -2.68 21.40 -25.44
CA ILE A 204 -3.24 22.06 -24.26
C ILE A 204 -3.37 23.56 -24.55
N ILE A 205 -4.58 24.10 -24.41
CA ILE A 205 -4.86 25.54 -24.54
C ILE A 205 -5.27 26.05 -23.17
N TYR A 206 -4.52 27.00 -22.64
CA TYR A 206 -4.76 27.58 -21.33
C TYR A 206 -5.40 28.97 -21.48
N HIS A 207 -6.68 29.10 -21.14
CA HIS A 207 -7.41 30.36 -21.15
C HIS A 207 -7.22 31.11 -19.83
N ALA A 208 -6.13 31.88 -19.72
CA ALA A 208 -5.81 32.67 -18.54
C ALA A 208 -6.65 33.95 -18.45
N GLY A 209 -7.08 34.33 -17.24
CA GLY A 209 -7.75 35.62 -17.00
C GLY A 209 -8.57 35.66 -15.71
N PRO A 210 -8.92 36.86 -15.20
CA PRO A 210 -9.75 37.03 -14.00
C PRO A 210 -11.17 36.49 -14.21
N THR A 211 -11.98 36.39 -13.15
CA THR A 211 -13.41 36.06 -13.29
C THR A 211 -14.12 37.06 -14.22
N ASN A 212 -15.17 36.62 -14.91
CA ASN A 212 -15.98 37.44 -15.82
C ASN A 212 -15.23 38.07 -17.03
N SER A 213 -14.06 37.55 -17.41
CA SER A 213 -13.27 38.00 -18.57
C SER A 213 -13.59 37.30 -19.90
N GLY A 214 -14.71 36.57 -19.99
CA GLY A 214 -15.07 35.84 -21.22
C GLY A 214 -14.26 34.57 -21.52
N LYS A 215 -13.27 34.21 -20.69
CA LYS A 215 -12.43 33.00 -20.91
C LYS A 215 -13.24 31.70 -21.09
N THR A 216 -14.26 31.50 -20.26
CA THR A 216 -15.12 30.31 -20.32
C THR A 216 -16.00 30.33 -21.57
N TYR A 217 -16.44 31.51 -21.99
CA TYR A 217 -17.27 31.68 -23.18
C TYR A 217 -16.54 31.22 -24.44
N HIS A 218 -15.30 31.68 -24.66
CA HIS A 218 -14.50 31.27 -25.82
C HIS A 218 -14.23 29.76 -25.84
N ALA A 219 -13.94 29.16 -24.68
CA ALA A 219 -13.72 27.73 -24.57
C ALA A 219 -15.00 26.91 -24.92
N LEU A 220 -16.16 27.34 -24.42
CA LEU A 220 -17.45 26.70 -24.72
C LEU A 220 -17.89 26.92 -26.17
N GLN A 221 -17.60 28.07 -26.77
CA GLN A 221 -17.84 28.29 -28.20
C GLN A 221 -17.02 27.32 -29.06
N ARG A 222 -15.75 27.07 -28.69
CA ARG A 222 -14.91 26.10 -29.38
C ARG A 222 -15.40 24.66 -29.20
N LEU A 223 -15.92 24.33 -28.01
CA LEU A 223 -16.53 23.04 -27.68
C LEU A 223 -17.78 22.79 -28.54
N THR A 224 -18.71 23.74 -28.58
CA THR A 224 -19.96 23.64 -29.33
C THR A 224 -19.75 23.57 -30.85
N ALA A 225 -18.68 24.19 -31.37
CA ALA A 225 -18.30 24.09 -32.78
C ALA A 225 -17.54 22.79 -33.14
N ALA A 226 -17.10 21.99 -32.16
CA ALA A 226 -16.38 20.74 -32.41
C ALA A 226 -17.35 19.59 -32.71
N LYS A 227 -16.92 18.61 -33.52
CA LYS A 227 -17.72 17.41 -33.82
C LYS A 227 -18.04 16.57 -32.57
N SER A 228 -17.15 16.60 -31.59
CA SER A 228 -17.33 15.97 -30.28
C SER A 228 -16.43 16.64 -29.25
N GLY A 229 -16.82 16.58 -27.98
CA GLY A 229 -16.04 17.12 -26.88
C GLY A 229 -16.68 16.85 -25.53
N VAL A 230 -15.97 17.21 -24.46
CA VAL A 230 -16.40 17.04 -23.07
C VAL A 230 -16.20 18.34 -22.31
N TYR A 231 -17.17 18.70 -21.48
CA TYR A 231 -17.06 19.79 -20.52
C TYR A 231 -16.85 19.20 -19.12
N CYS A 232 -15.76 19.59 -18.46
CA CYS A 232 -15.45 19.19 -17.10
C CYS A 232 -15.64 20.40 -16.17
N GLY A 233 -16.83 20.52 -15.58
CA GLY A 233 -17.17 21.59 -14.65
C GLY A 233 -16.82 21.22 -13.20
N PRO A 234 -16.40 22.18 -12.37
CA PRO A 234 -16.10 21.95 -10.94
C PRO A 234 -17.36 21.81 -10.06
N LEU A 235 -18.53 22.23 -10.56
CA LEU A 235 -19.79 22.20 -9.82
C LEU A 235 -20.89 21.55 -10.66
N ARG A 236 -21.78 20.81 -9.98
CA ARG A 236 -22.96 20.19 -10.60
C ARG A 236 -23.86 21.21 -11.31
N LEU A 237 -24.05 22.39 -10.71
CA LEU A 237 -24.84 23.48 -11.30
C LEU A 237 -24.27 23.94 -12.64
N LEU A 238 -22.93 24.07 -12.74
CA LEU A 238 -22.28 24.46 -13.99
C LEU A 238 -22.37 23.38 -15.06
N ALA A 239 -22.33 22.10 -14.67
CA ALA A 239 -22.54 20.99 -15.60
C ALA A 239 -23.97 21.02 -16.17
N ALA A 240 -24.99 21.26 -15.33
CA ALA A 240 -26.38 21.40 -15.76
C ALA A 240 -26.58 22.62 -16.66
N GLU A 241 -26.01 23.77 -16.31
CA GLU A 241 -26.07 24.99 -17.10
C GLU A 241 -25.50 24.78 -18.52
N VAL A 242 -24.32 24.18 -18.61
CA VAL A 242 -23.67 23.92 -19.91
C VAL A 242 -24.40 22.87 -20.71
N TYR A 243 -24.93 21.81 -20.06
CA TYR A 243 -25.75 20.80 -20.70
C TYR A 243 -26.98 21.43 -21.37
N ASN A 244 -27.77 22.22 -20.62
CA ASN A 244 -28.93 22.92 -21.16
C ASN A 244 -28.52 23.83 -22.32
N LYS A 245 -27.51 24.70 -22.13
CA LYS A 245 -27.02 25.61 -23.18
C LYS A 245 -26.53 24.92 -24.46
N CYS A 246 -26.07 23.67 -24.39
CA CYS A 246 -25.60 22.93 -25.56
C CYS A 246 -26.73 22.19 -26.30
N ASN A 247 -27.82 21.84 -25.59
CA ASN A 247 -28.96 21.11 -26.15
C ASN A 247 -30.13 22.03 -26.54
N ASP A 248 -30.22 23.22 -25.93
CA ASP A 248 -31.22 24.26 -26.24
C ASP A 248 -30.86 25.04 -27.53
N LYS A 249 -29.88 24.56 -28.31
CA LYS A 249 -29.50 25.05 -29.64
C LYS A 249 -29.96 24.07 -30.71
#